data_AF-A0A9X1C9H6-F1
#
_entry.id   AF-A0A9X1C9H6-F1
#
_cell.length_a   1.000
_cell.length_b   1.000
_cell.length_c   1.000
_cell.angle_alpha   90.00
_cell.angle_beta   90.00
_cell.angle_gamma   90.00
#
_symmetry.space_group_name_H-M   'P 1'
#
loop_
_entity.id
_entity.type
_entity.pdbx_description
1 polymer ?
#
loop_
_entity_poly.entity_id
_entity_poly.type
_entity_poly.pdbx_seq_one_letter_code
_entity_poly.pdbx_strand_id
1 'polypeptide(L)'
;MKQHLLLTVAFSLFFFVALNAQEIEYKGNAYEVKGNSILLNGYNVTESLTLDDQRNIRNQYQERAKEFRAKKKAEKAEEKALAKAERKQEKAKEKAEKQAQGKKKFVIF
;
A
#
# COMPACT_ATOMS: atom_id res chain seq x y z
N MET A 1 -30.23 0.43 -3.09
CA MET A 1 -29.05 0.88 -2.29
C MET A 1 -27.83 -0.03 -2.37
N LYS A 2 -27.95 -1.36 -2.54
CA LYS A 2 -26.79 -2.29 -2.55
C LYS A 2 -25.92 -2.23 -3.83
N GLN A 3 -26.52 -1.88 -4.98
CA GLN A 3 -25.79 -1.80 -6.25
C GLN A 3 -24.79 -0.63 -6.29
N HIS A 4 -25.16 0.54 -5.73
CA HIS A 4 -24.24 1.68 -5.66
C HIS A 4 -23.03 1.41 -4.78
N LEU A 5 -23.22 0.68 -3.65
CA LEU A 5 -22.13 0.30 -2.75
C LEU A 5 -21.11 -0.63 -3.45
N LEU A 6 -21.60 -1.62 -4.19
CA LEU A 6 -20.75 -2.53 -4.98
C LEU A 6 -19.99 -1.80 -6.10
N LEU A 7 -20.63 -0.81 -6.74
CA LEU A 7 -20.00 -0.01 -7.79
C LEU A 7 -18.84 0.86 -7.24
N THR A 8 -19.03 1.47 -6.07
CA THR A 8 -17.97 2.24 -5.39
C THR A 8 -16.78 1.37 -4.96
N VAL A 9 -17.03 0.16 -4.48
CA VAL A 9 -15.96 -0.79 -4.11
C VAL A 9 -15.21 -1.25 -5.36
N ALA A 10 -15.90 -1.56 -6.45
CA ALA A 10 -15.27 -1.98 -7.70
C ALA A 10 -14.40 -0.88 -8.34
N PHE A 11 -14.84 0.39 -8.28
CA PHE A 11 -14.08 1.53 -8.80
C PHE A 11 -12.81 1.81 -7.99
N SER A 12 -12.82 1.53 -6.67
CA SER A 12 -11.63 1.72 -5.81
C SER A 12 -10.49 0.72 -6.09
N LEU A 13 -10.79 -0.46 -6.63
CA LEU A 13 -9.80 -1.51 -6.92
C LEU A 13 -8.99 -1.23 -8.20
N PHE A 14 -9.48 -0.37 -9.10
CA PHE A 14 -8.87 -0.14 -10.41
C PHE A 14 -7.70 0.87 -10.39
N PHE A 15 -7.56 1.67 -9.33
CA PHE A 15 -6.51 2.68 -9.22
C PHE A 15 -5.14 2.17 -8.72
N PHE A 16 -5.02 0.88 -8.38
CA PHE A 16 -3.79 0.34 -7.77
C PHE A 16 -2.74 -0.17 -8.76
N VAL A 17 -2.94 -0.04 -10.07
CA VAL A 17 -1.93 -0.41 -11.08
C VAL A 17 -0.98 0.77 -11.36
N ALA A 18 -0.43 1.38 -10.31
CA ALA A 18 0.67 2.32 -10.47
C ALA A 18 1.98 1.51 -10.60
N LEU A 19 2.52 1.53 -11.81
CA LEU A 19 3.81 0.97 -12.22
C LEU A 19 4.88 1.22 -11.15
N ASN A 20 5.37 0.13 -10.54
CA ASN A 20 6.40 0.17 -9.50
C ASN A 20 7.80 0.32 -10.13
N ALA A 21 8.00 1.39 -10.88
CA ALA A 21 9.30 1.82 -11.37
C ALA A 21 9.73 3.04 -10.56
N GLN A 22 10.75 2.88 -9.71
CA GLN A 22 11.22 3.97 -8.87
C GLN A 22 12.29 4.76 -9.61
N GLU A 23 11.92 5.95 -10.08
CA GLU A 23 12.83 6.89 -10.73
C GLU A 23 13.80 7.51 -9.72
N ILE A 24 15.05 7.69 -10.15
CA ILE A 24 16.15 8.27 -9.40
C ILE A 24 16.67 9.47 -10.17
N GLU A 25 16.54 10.64 -9.56
CA GLU A 25 17.09 11.87 -10.12
C GLU A 25 18.55 11.98 -9.73
N TYR A 26 19.43 11.97 -10.73
CA TYR A 26 20.86 12.09 -10.54
C TYR A 26 21.45 12.98 -11.63
N LYS A 27 22.19 14.03 -11.23
CA LYS A 27 22.79 15.01 -12.13
C LYS A 27 21.80 15.60 -13.16
N GLY A 28 20.55 15.84 -12.74
CA GLY A 28 19.50 16.42 -13.57
C GLY A 28 18.81 15.44 -14.53
N ASN A 29 19.15 14.15 -14.49
CA ASN A 29 18.50 13.11 -15.28
C ASN A 29 17.68 12.18 -14.38
N ALA A 30 16.52 11.76 -14.85
CA ALA A 30 15.69 10.76 -14.21
C ALA A 30 16.03 9.37 -14.74
N TYR A 31 16.70 8.56 -13.91
CA TYR A 31 17.07 7.18 -14.23
C TYR A 31 16.10 6.19 -13.62
N GLU A 32 15.81 5.10 -14.32
CA GLU A 32 15.06 3.97 -13.83
C GLU A 32 16.00 2.79 -13.57
N VAL A 33 15.98 2.22 -12.36
CA VAL A 33 16.81 1.05 -12.04
C VAL A 33 15.97 -0.22 -12.10
N LYS A 34 16.34 -1.13 -13.01
CA LYS A 34 15.72 -2.45 -13.19
C LYS A 34 16.74 -3.55 -13.00
N GLY A 35 16.77 -4.14 -11.80
CA GLY A 35 17.74 -5.17 -11.46
C GLY A 35 19.18 -4.65 -11.56
N ASN A 36 19.92 -5.14 -12.55
CA ASN A 36 21.29 -4.70 -12.82
C ASN A 36 21.40 -3.59 -13.87
N SER A 37 20.30 -3.21 -14.51
CA SER A 37 20.29 -2.18 -15.54
C SER A 37 19.86 -0.83 -14.98
N ILE A 38 20.54 0.22 -15.43
CA ILE A 38 20.17 1.62 -15.26
C ILE A 38 19.67 2.12 -16.61
N LEU A 39 18.43 2.57 -16.64
CA LEU A 39 17.76 3.04 -17.83
C LEU A 39 17.60 4.56 -17.77
N LEU A 40 17.77 5.23 -18.90
CA LEU A 40 17.43 6.63 -19.10
C LEU A 40 16.40 6.69 -20.23
N ASN A 41 15.21 7.23 -19.96
CA ASN A 41 14.11 7.26 -20.92
C ASN A 41 13.80 5.88 -21.55
N GLY A 42 13.90 4.81 -20.76
CA GLY A 42 13.66 3.43 -21.22
C GLY A 42 14.82 2.76 -21.95
N TYR A 43 15.92 3.46 -22.23
CA TYR A 43 17.12 2.89 -22.85
C TYR A 43 18.15 2.49 -21.79
N ASN A 44 18.73 1.30 -21.92
CA ASN A 44 19.79 0.85 -21.01
C ASN A 44 21.08 1.66 -21.27
N VAL A 45 21.50 2.44 -20.27
CA VAL A 45 22.71 3.29 -20.33
C VAL A 45 23.76 2.85 -19.31
N THR A 46 23.59 1.68 -18.70
CA THR A 46 24.45 1.19 -17.60
C THR A 46 25.93 1.26 -17.95
N GLU A 47 26.31 0.74 -19.12
CA GLU A 47 27.71 0.67 -19.56
C GLU A 47 28.26 2.03 -19.99
N SER A 48 27.38 2.97 -20.34
CA SER A 48 27.76 4.35 -20.68
C SER A 48 28.03 5.23 -19.46
N LEU A 49 27.64 4.77 -18.26
CA LEU A 49 27.88 5.47 -17.00
C LEU A 49 29.20 5.04 -16.37
N THR A 50 29.88 5.99 -15.72
CA THR A 50 31.05 5.67 -14.90
C THR A 50 30.68 4.76 -13.73
N LEU A 51 31.64 3.98 -13.23
CA LEU A 51 31.41 3.10 -12.07
C LEU A 51 30.92 3.86 -10.83
N ASP A 52 31.37 5.10 -10.64
CA ASP A 52 30.93 5.94 -9.53
C ASP A 52 29.49 6.41 -9.72
N ASP A 53 29.12 6.85 -10.92
CA ASP A 53 27.73 7.22 -11.24
C ASP A 53 26.79 6.04 -11.09
N GLN A 54 27.18 4.86 -11.57
CA GLN A 54 26.40 3.63 -11.38
C GLN A 54 26.20 3.32 -9.90
N ARG A 55 27.25 3.47 -9.08
CA ARG A 55 27.17 3.24 -7.63
C ARG A 55 26.24 4.24 -6.96
N ASN A 56 26.37 5.52 -7.27
CA ASN A 56 25.56 6.58 -6.66
C ASN A 56 24.07 6.41 -7.01
N ILE A 57 23.75 6.15 -8.27
CA ILE A 57 22.37 5.90 -8.71
C ILE A 57 21.78 4.67 -7.99
N ARG A 58 22.55 3.57 -7.90
CA ARG A 58 22.09 2.36 -7.19
C ARG A 58 21.92 2.57 -5.69
N ASN A 59 22.80 3.34 -5.05
CA ASN A 59 22.70 3.63 -3.63
C ASN A 59 21.43 4.45 -3.33
N GLN A 60 21.18 5.52 -4.10
CA GLN A 60 19.95 6.30 -3.96
C GLN A 60 18.70 5.46 -4.23
N TYR A 61 18.74 4.57 -5.23
CA TYR A 61 17.67 3.60 -5.47
C TYR A 61 17.41 2.73 -4.24
N GLN A 62 18.45 2.18 -3.63
CA GLN A 62 18.31 1.35 -2.43
C GLN A 62 17.74 2.12 -1.24
N GLU A 63 18.15 3.37 -1.04
CA GLU A 63 17.62 4.23 0.02
C GLU A 63 16.13 4.50 -0.18
N ARG A 64 15.73 4.96 -1.37
CA ARG A 64 14.31 5.18 -1.68
C ARG A 64 13.49 3.89 -1.61
N ALA A 65 14.07 2.75 -1.99
CA ALA A 65 13.40 1.45 -1.86
C ALA A 65 13.22 1.04 -0.38
N LYS A 66 14.19 1.34 0.49
CA LYS A 66 14.08 1.11 1.95
C LYS A 66 12.98 1.99 2.54
N GLU A 67 12.95 3.27 2.21
CA GLU A 67 11.92 4.20 2.65
C GLU A 67 10.51 3.75 2.22
N PHE A 68 10.36 3.37 0.95
CA PHE A 68 9.09 2.85 0.44
C PHE A 68 8.64 1.59 1.17
N ARG A 69 9.56 0.64 1.41
CA ARG A 69 9.28 -0.57 2.18
C ARG A 69 8.89 -0.25 3.63
N ALA A 70 9.53 0.75 4.25
CA ALA A 70 9.21 1.18 5.60
C ALA A 70 7.81 1.80 5.67
N LYS A 71 7.48 2.72 4.76
CA LYS A 71 6.14 3.31 4.64
C LYS A 71 5.07 2.25 4.43
N LYS A 72 5.28 1.33 3.48
CA LYS A 72 4.35 0.22 3.21
C LYS A 72 4.16 -0.71 4.41
N LYS A 73 5.19 -0.92 5.24
CA LYS A 73 5.06 -1.68 6.49
C LYS A 73 4.25 -0.92 7.53
N ALA A 74 4.46 0.39 7.66
CA ALA A 74 3.70 1.24 8.57
C ALA A 74 2.22 1.29 8.19
N GLU A 75 1.90 1.53 6.91
CA GLU A 75 0.53 1.52 6.38
C GLU A 75 -0.17 0.17 6.66
N LYS A 76 0.50 -0.96 6.39
CA LYS A 76 -0.05 -2.29 6.71
C LYS A 76 -0.27 -2.52 8.20
N ALA A 77 0.55 -1.93 9.06
CA ALA A 77 0.38 -2.04 10.51
C ALA A 77 -0.83 -1.23 10.98
N GLU A 78 -1.00 -0.02 10.43
CA GLU A 78 -2.15 0.86 10.67
C GLU A 78 -3.45 0.21 10.18
N GLU A 79 -3.47 -0.30 8.94
CA GLU A 79 -4.62 -1.02 8.37
C GLU A 79 -5.04 -2.20 9.26
N LYS A 80 -4.07 -2.99 9.74
CA LYS A 80 -4.35 -4.10 10.67
C LYS A 80 -4.89 -3.63 12.01
N ALA A 81 -4.41 -2.49 12.52
CA ALA A 81 -4.89 -1.92 13.78
C ALA A 81 -6.35 -1.45 13.65
N LEU A 82 -6.66 -0.73 12.57
CA LEU A 82 -8.02 -0.29 12.23
C LEU A 82 -8.97 -1.49 12.08
N ALA A 83 -8.59 -2.49 11.27
CA ALA A 83 -9.39 -3.70 11.08
C ALA A 83 -9.63 -4.47 12.40
N LYS A 84 -8.64 -4.48 13.32
CA LYS A 84 -8.80 -5.10 14.64
C LYS A 84 -9.74 -4.31 15.55
N ALA A 85 -9.71 -2.97 15.48
CA ALA A 85 -10.62 -2.11 16.23
C ALA A 85 -12.07 -2.27 15.73
N GLU A 86 -12.28 -2.27 14.42
CA GLU A 86 -13.59 -2.49 13.80
C GLU A 86 -14.18 -3.85 14.21
N ARG A 87 -13.40 -4.94 14.11
CA ARG A 87 -13.84 -6.28 14.55
C ARG A 87 -14.23 -6.33 16.03
N LYS A 88 -13.53 -5.57 16.90
CA LYS A 88 -13.88 -5.49 18.33
C LYS A 88 -15.20 -4.76 18.54
N GLN A 89 -15.40 -3.65 17.84
CA GLN A 89 -16.65 -2.90 17.91
C GLN A 89 -17.84 -3.71 17.39
N GLU A 90 -17.67 -4.41 16.27
CA GLU A 90 -18.69 -5.28 15.69
C GLU A 90 -19.10 -6.40 16.66
N LYS A 91 -18.13 -7.11 17.25
CA LYS A 91 -18.39 -8.13 18.27
C LYS A 91 -19.08 -7.58 19.52
N ALA A 92 -18.76 -6.36 19.93
CA ALA A 92 -19.41 -5.72 21.07
C ALA A 92 -20.87 -5.38 20.75
N LYS A 93 -21.15 -4.84 19.56
CA LYS A 93 -22.51 -4.59 19.07
C LYS A 93 -23.32 -5.89 18.99
N GLU A 94 -22.76 -6.94 18.40
CA GLU A 94 -23.42 -8.24 18.28
C GLU A 94 -23.77 -8.84 19.66
N LYS A 95 -22.87 -8.73 20.64
CA LYS A 95 -23.14 -9.18 22.03
C LYS A 95 -24.24 -8.37 22.70
N ALA A 96 -24.23 -7.04 22.54
CA ALA A 96 -25.27 -6.17 23.09
C ALA A 96 -26.65 -6.47 22.49
N GLU A 97 -26.71 -6.70 21.18
CA GLU A 97 -27.93 -7.11 20.48
C GLU A 97 -28.46 -8.46 20.97
N LYS A 98 -27.59 -9.48 21.10
CA LYS A 98 -27.98 -10.79 21.64
C LYS A 98 -28.53 -10.70 23.06
N GLN A 99 -27.91 -9.89 23.93
CA GLN A 99 -28.39 -9.68 25.29
C GLN A 99 -29.74 -8.95 25.33
N ALA A 100 -29.93 -7.93 24.48
CA ALA A 100 -31.19 -7.22 24.37
C ALA A 100 -32.33 -8.12 23.85
N GLN A 101 -32.06 -8.94 22.83
CA GLN A 101 -33.03 -9.91 22.30
C GLN A 101 -33.35 -11.02 23.31
N GLY A 102 -32.34 -11.55 24.01
CA GLY A 102 -32.53 -12.52 25.09
C GLY A 102 -33.43 -11.96 26.19
N LYS A 103 -33.15 -10.74 26.68
CA LYS A 103 -34.00 -10.08 27.68
C LYS A 103 -35.44 -9.85 27.18
N LYS A 104 -35.63 -9.41 25.93
CA LYS A 104 -36.98 -9.26 25.34
C LYS A 104 -37.74 -10.59 25.28
N LYS A 105 -37.06 -11.73 25.08
CA LYS A 105 -37.69 -13.06 25.06
C LYS A 105 -38.19 -13.51 26.44
N PHE A 106 -37.58 -13.05 27.52
CA PHE A 106 -37.96 -13.39 28.90
C PHE A 106 -38.92 -12.40 29.57
N VAL A 107 -39.12 -11.21 28.99
CA VAL A 107 -40.06 -10.18 29.50
C VAL A 107 -41.47 -10.34 28.89
N ILE A 108 -41.68 -11.33 28.02
CA ILE A 108 -43.00 -11.73 27.53
C ILE A 108 -43.44 -12.95 28.36
N PHE A 109 -43.95 -12.71 29.57
CA PHE A 109 -44.73 -13.65 30.38
C PHE A 109 -45.73 -12.85 31.21
#